data_AF-A0A519YAB2-F1
#
_entry.id   AF-A0A519YAB2-F1
#
_cell.length_a   1.000
_cell.length_b   1.000
_cell.length_c   1.000
_cell.angle_alpha   90.00
_cell.angle_beta   90.00
_cell.angle_gamma   90.00
#
_symmetry.space_group_name_H-M   'P 1'
#
loop_
_entity.id
_entity.type
_entity.pdbx_description
1 polymer ?
#
loop_
_entity_poly.entity_id
_entity_poly.type
_entity_poly.pdbx_seq_one_letter_code
_entity_poly.pdbx_strand_id
1 'polypeptide(L)'
;NGQYRPAGQETPVFGPTQQLDFELETAFIVGQGTAQGSTVPLADAESHIFGLVLFNDWSARDIQSWEYQPLGPFLGKNFASSVSPWVVTLDALEPFRVAGPAQEPQPLPYLQGTSYHHFDIQLEVLIQPAGATVAPLVISHTSMRHLYWSMAQQLTHHASNGCPLEAGDLYASGTISGPTSGSLGSLLEMTQRGTQPLALPGDLQLGFLRDGDTVILRGYAEKNGVRIGLGEVSSTVLPAATTE
;
A
#
# COMPACT_ATOMS: atom_id res chain seq x y z
N ASN A 1 9.43 17.00 -8.09
CA ASN A 1 9.20 18.44 -7.85
C ASN A 1 7.71 18.71 -7.82
N GLY A 2 7.26 19.63 -6.97
CA GLY A 2 5.86 20.07 -6.90
C GLY A 2 5.69 21.25 -5.96
N GLN A 3 4.44 21.70 -5.78
CA GLN A 3 4.13 22.76 -4.83
C GLN A 3 3.90 22.19 -3.43
N TYR A 4 4.53 22.78 -2.43
CA TYR A 4 4.27 22.50 -1.03
C TYR A 4 4.37 23.78 -0.21
N ARG A 5 3.75 23.81 0.97
CA ARG A 5 3.78 24.98 1.88
C ARG A 5 4.56 24.65 3.15
N PRO A 6 5.77 25.19 3.33
CA PRO A 6 6.54 25.01 4.56
C PRO A 6 5.80 25.55 5.78
N ALA A 7 6.08 24.97 6.96
CA ALA A 7 5.51 25.44 8.21
C ALA A 7 5.87 26.92 8.47
N GLY A 8 4.87 27.74 8.81
CA GLY A 8 5.05 29.17 9.07
C GLY A 8 5.16 30.06 7.82
N GLN A 9 5.06 29.50 6.60
CA GLN A 9 4.97 30.30 5.37
C GLN A 9 3.52 30.52 4.92
N GLU A 10 3.23 31.71 4.39
CA GLU A 10 1.91 32.06 3.87
C GLU A 10 1.68 31.53 2.45
N THR A 11 2.73 31.54 1.61
CA THR A 11 2.68 31.13 0.20
C THR A 11 3.36 29.79 -0.01
N PRO A 12 2.89 28.95 -0.96
CA PRO A 12 3.60 27.73 -1.33
C PRO A 12 4.92 28.06 -2.05
N VAL A 13 5.85 27.12 -2.01
CA VAL A 13 7.07 27.10 -2.83
C VAL A 13 6.99 25.96 -3.83
N PHE A 14 7.82 26.01 -4.87
CA PHE A 14 7.98 24.93 -5.85
C PHE A 14 9.37 24.33 -5.72
N GLY A 15 9.47 23.00 -5.61
CA GLY A 15 10.75 22.32 -5.44
C GLY A 15 10.63 20.82 -5.21
N PRO A 16 11.73 20.14 -4.84
CA PRO A 16 11.71 18.72 -4.50
C PRO A 16 10.92 18.48 -3.21
N THR A 17 10.23 17.34 -3.14
CA THR A 17 9.55 16.92 -1.90
C THR A 17 10.56 16.77 -0.76
N GLN A 18 10.16 17.20 0.43
CA GLN A 18 10.89 17.07 1.69
C GLN A 18 10.33 15.94 2.56
N GLN A 19 9.23 15.31 2.13
CA GLN A 19 8.52 14.26 2.87
C GLN A 19 8.16 13.12 1.90
N LEU A 20 9.18 12.53 1.26
CA LEU A 20 9.02 11.36 0.40
C LEU A 20 8.85 10.10 1.25
N ASP A 21 7.86 9.29 0.89
CA ASP A 21 7.40 8.16 1.67
C ASP A 21 7.02 6.98 0.77
N PHE A 22 7.00 5.80 1.36
CA PHE A 22 6.40 4.60 0.78
C PHE A 22 5.03 4.35 1.41
N GLU A 23 4.22 3.52 0.75
CA GLU A 23 3.04 2.91 1.36
C GLU A 23 3.08 1.41 1.10
N LEU A 24 3.17 0.62 2.18
CA LEU A 24 3.09 -0.83 2.09
C LEU A 24 1.66 -1.22 1.75
N GLU A 25 1.45 -1.74 0.55
CA GLU A 25 0.15 -2.22 0.08
C GLU A 25 0.25 -3.59 -0.58
N THR A 26 -0.91 -4.20 -0.75
CA THR A 26 -1.13 -5.25 -1.74
C THR A 26 -2.13 -4.73 -2.75
N ALA A 27 -2.10 -5.25 -3.97
CA ALA A 27 -3.13 -4.95 -4.95
C ALA A 27 -3.66 -6.23 -5.58
N PHE A 28 -4.95 -6.26 -5.86
CA PHE A 28 -5.57 -7.35 -6.59
C PHE A 28 -5.81 -6.98 -8.04
N ILE A 29 -5.65 -7.96 -8.92
CA ILE A 29 -5.85 -7.82 -10.36
C ILE A 29 -7.19 -8.44 -10.74
N VAL A 30 -8.02 -7.70 -11.47
CA VAL A 30 -9.26 -8.23 -12.03
C VAL A 30 -8.94 -9.18 -13.19
N GLY A 31 -9.49 -10.39 -13.13
CA GLY A 31 -9.43 -11.38 -14.20
C GLY A 31 -10.65 -11.38 -15.12
N GLN A 32 -11.83 -11.09 -14.57
CA GLN A 32 -13.10 -11.09 -15.31
C GLN A 32 -13.78 -9.72 -15.18
N GLY A 33 -13.99 -9.06 -16.32
CA GLY A 33 -14.65 -7.76 -16.38
C GLY A 33 -16.17 -7.82 -16.21
N THR A 34 -16.79 -6.65 -16.18
CA THR A 34 -18.26 -6.45 -16.12
C THR A 34 -18.71 -5.43 -17.16
N ALA A 35 -19.96 -5.53 -17.61
CA ALA A 35 -20.53 -4.50 -18.47
C ALA A 35 -20.86 -3.24 -17.67
N GLN A 36 -20.73 -2.06 -18.29
CA GLN A 36 -21.16 -0.77 -17.73
C GLN A 36 -22.60 -0.86 -17.17
N GLY A 37 -22.78 -0.40 -15.94
CA GLY A 37 -24.07 -0.42 -15.24
C GLY A 37 -24.34 -1.71 -14.46
N SER A 38 -23.48 -2.73 -14.58
CA SER A 38 -23.59 -3.97 -13.82
C SER A 38 -23.02 -3.79 -12.42
N THR A 39 -23.65 -4.41 -11.43
CA THR A 39 -23.13 -4.52 -10.07
C THR A 39 -22.52 -5.91 -9.86
N VAL A 40 -21.64 -6.04 -8.86
CA VAL A 40 -21.05 -7.33 -8.46
C VAL A 40 -21.46 -7.64 -7.02
N PRO A 41 -22.37 -8.61 -6.80
CA PRO A 41 -22.71 -9.07 -5.46
C PRO A 41 -21.48 -9.57 -4.69
N LEU A 42 -21.47 -9.38 -3.37
CA LEU A 42 -20.34 -9.79 -2.52
C LEU A 42 -19.94 -11.26 -2.69
N ALA A 43 -20.91 -12.15 -2.89
CA ALA A 43 -20.68 -13.58 -3.08
C ALA A 43 -19.92 -13.92 -4.38
N ASP A 44 -20.01 -13.05 -5.39
CA ASP A 44 -19.40 -13.26 -6.70
C ASP A 44 -18.07 -12.50 -6.84
N ALA A 45 -17.78 -11.55 -5.95
CA ALA A 45 -16.67 -10.61 -6.07
C ALA A 45 -15.31 -11.29 -6.25
N GLU A 46 -15.03 -12.36 -5.51
CA GLU A 46 -13.74 -13.06 -5.59
C GLU A 46 -13.55 -13.80 -6.92
N SER A 47 -14.62 -14.20 -7.62
CA SER A 47 -14.51 -14.81 -8.96
C SER A 47 -14.06 -13.81 -10.04
N HIS A 48 -14.19 -12.50 -9.77
CA HIS A 48 -13.65 -11.46 -10.64
C HIS A 48 -12.16 -11.21 -10.39
N ILE A 49 -11.57 -11.73 -9.30
CA ILE A 49 -10.19 -11.47 -8.90
C ILE A 49 -9.28 -12.60 -9.38
N PHE A 50 -8.27 -12.26 -10.18
CA PHE A 50 -7.28 -13.21 -10.67
C PHE A 50 -6.24 -13.55 -9.60
N GLY A 51 -5.68 -12.53 -8.94
CA GLY A 51 -4.60 -12.73 -7.98
C GLY A 51 -4.08 -11.44 -7.36
N LEU A 52 -3.02 -11.57 -6.57
CA LEU A 52 -2.40 -10.51 -5.77
C LEU A 52 -0.96 -10.25 -6.14
N VAL A 53 -0.56 -9.02 -5.92
CA VAL A 53 0.80 -8.50 -6.01
C VAL A 53 1.10 -7.61 -4.81
N LEU A 54 2.39 -7.44 -4.49
CA LEU A 54 2.84 -6.36 -3.62
C LEU A 54 2.72 -5.03 -4.38
N PHE A 55 2.35 -3.97 -3.68
CA PHE A 55 2.17 -2.64 -4.25
C PHE A 55 2.82 -1.60 -3.34
N ASN A 56 3.59 -0.69 -3.93
CA ASN A 56 4.12 0.48 -3.24
C ASN A 56 3.52 1.74 -3.85
N ASP A 57 2.67 2.43 -3.10
CA ASP A 57 2.10 3.73 -3.50
C ASP A 57 2.98 4.88 -3.03
N TRP A 58 3.99 5.21 -3.83
CA TRP A 58 4.97 6.26 -3.47
C TRP A 58 4.28 7.59 -3.25
N SER A 59 4.68 8.27 -2.17
CA SER A 59 3.94 9.41 -1.67
C SER A 59 4.84 10.60 -1.35
N ALA A 60 4.57 11.75 -1.97
CA ALA A 60 5.17 13.03 -1.59
C ALA A 60 4.20 13.77 -0.64
N ARG A 61 4.35 13.55 0.67
CA ARG A 61 3.35 13.92 1.69
C ARG A 61 3.11 15.41 1.81
N ASP A 62 4.15 16.21 1.59
CA ASP A 62 4.11 17.66 1.64
C ASP A 62 3.38 18.27 0.43
N ILE A 63 3.61 17.73 -0.77
CA ILE A 63 2.87 18.09 -1.99
C ILE A 63 1.41 17.67 -1.83
N GLN A 64 1.16 16.42 -1.43
CA GLN A 64 -0.17 15.90 -1.18
C GLN A 64 -0.95 16.77 -0.18
N SER A 65 -0.32 17.17 0.93
CA SER A 65 -0.96 18.00 1.97
C SER A 65 -1.41 19.37 1.45
N TRP A 66 -0.73 19.92 0.44
CA TRP A 66 -1.07 21.20 -0.16
C TRP A 66 -2.21 21.08 -1.17
N GLU A 67 -2.22 20.03 -2.00
CA GLU A 67 -3.14 19.93 -3.13
C GLU A 67 -4.46 19.21 -2.84
N TYR A 68 -4.51 18.32 -1.83
CA TYR A 68 -5.57 17.29 -1.79
C TYR A 68 -6.97 17.81 -1.49
N GLN A 69 -7.10 19.03 -0.96
CA GLN A 69 -8.40 19.61 -0.67
C GLN A 69 -8.87 20.48 -1.84
N PRO A 70 -10.06 20.22 -2.42
CA PRO A 70 -11.10 19.25 -2.01
C PRO A 70 -11.12 17.94 -2.83
N LEU A 71 -10.23 17.76 -3.80
CA LEU A 71 -10.39 16.76 -4.87
C LEU A 71 -9.67 15.43 -4.63
N GLY A 72 -8.97 15.29 -3.52
CA GLY A 72 -8.16 14.13 -3.20
C GLY A 72 -6.71 14.24 -3.70
N PRO A 73 -5.87 13.24 -3.36
CA PRO A 73 -4.46 13.19 -3.77
C PRO A 73 -4.29 13.14 -5.29
N PHE A 74 -3.26 13.81 -5.82
CA PHE A 74 -2.96 13.81 -7.24
C PHE A 74 -1.44 13.75 -7.52
N LEU A 75 -0.73 14.89 -7.60
CA LEU A 75 0.71 14.93 -7.86
C LEU A 75 1.53 14.33 -6.72
N GLY A 76 0.97 14.31 -5.51
CA GLY A 76 1.54 13.62 -4.37
C GLY A 76 1.63 12.11 -4.53
N LYS A 77 1.03 11.52 -5.57
CA LYS A 77 0.92 10.07 -5.83
C LYS A 77 1.29 9.66 -7.25
N ASN A 78 0.89 10.43 -8.27
CA ASN A 78 0.95 10.01 -9.67
C ASN A 78 2.38 9.93 -10.29
N PHE A 79 3.43 10.22 -9.51
CA PHE A 79 4.80 10.23 -10.00
C PHE A 79 5.41 8.82 -10.09
N ALA A 80 4.96 7.89 -9.25
CA ALA A 80 5.38 6.50 -9.29
C ALA A 80 4.46 5.60 -8.46
N SER A 81 4.16 4.41 -8.98
CA SER A 81 3.71 3.27 -8.20
C SER A 81 4.53 2.05 -8.62
N SER A 82 4.90 1.19 -7.68
CA SER A 82 5.72 0.00 -7.96
C SER A 82 4.99 -1.27 -7.60
N VAL A 83 5.12 -2.29 -8.44
CA VAL A 83 4.37 -3.55 -8.31
C VAL A 83 5.34 -4.73 -8.40
N SER A 84 5.15 -5.76 -7.58
CA SER A 84 5.93 -6.99 -7.70
C SER A 84 5.61 -7.72 -9.01
N PRO A 85 6.59 -8.37 -9.66
CA PRO A 85 6.40 -8.94 -11.00
C PRO A 85 5.56 -10.23 -11.03
N TRP A 86 5.38 -10.90 -9.89
CA TRP A 86 4.67 -12.17 -9.81
C TRP A 86 3.27 -11.99 -9.27
N VAL A 87 2.28 -12.30 -10.10
CA VAL A 87 0.88 -12.36 -9.66
C VAL A 87 0.61 -13.72 -9.02
N VAL A 88 0.34 -13.73 -7.73
CA VAL A 88 -0.03 -14.94 -6.99
C VAL A 88 -1.53 -15.13 -7.10
N THR A 89 -1.97 -16.23 -7.70
CA THR A 89 -3.40 -16.50 -7.93
C THR A 89 -4.17 -16.65 -6.61
N LEU A 90 -5.45 -16.29 -6.62
CA LEU A 90 -6.30 -16.44 -5.45
C LEU A 90 -6.43 -17.92 -5.02
N ASP A 91 -6.46 -18.84 -5.98
CA ASP A 91 -6.44 -20.29 -5.75
C ASP A 91 -5.23 -20.75 -4.92
N ALA A 92 -4.05 -20.19 -5.20
CA ALA A 92 -2.84 -20.52 -4.45
C ALA A 92 -2.88 -20.00 -3.01
N LEU A 93 -3.70 -18.96 -2.76
CA LEU A 93 -3.84 -18.34 -1.45
C LEU A 93 -4.96 -18.93 -0.59
N GLU A 94 -5.83 -19.75 -1.17
CA GLU A 94 -6.97 -20.36 -0.49
C GLU A 94 -6.62 -21.05 0.85
N PRO A 95 -5.49 -21.81 0.97
CA PRO A 95 -5.13 -22.43 2.24
C PRO A 95 -4.86 -21.44 3.40
N PHE A 96 -4.54 -20.18 3.07
CA PHE A 96 -4.16 -19.12 4.01
C PHE A 96 -5.31 -18.15 4.30
N ARG A 97 -6.52 -18.48 3.84
CA ARG A 97 -7.72 -17.73 4.15
C ARG A 97 -8.01 -17.73 5.65
N VAL A 98 -8.38 -16.56 6.18
CA VAL A 98 -8.67 -16.32 7.60
C VAL A 98 -9.89 -15.42 7.80
N ALA A 99 -10.40 -15.39 9.03
CA ALA A 99 -11.43 -14.43 9.40
C ALA A 99 -10.85 -13.01 9.38
N GLY A 100 -11.62 -12.06 8.85
CA GLY A 100 -11.29 -10.64 8.94
C GLY A 100 -11.55 -10.07 10.34
N PRO A 101 -11.15 -8.81 10.59
CA PRO A 101 -11.51 -8.10 11.80
C PRO A 101 -13.04 -7.94 11.92
N ALA A 102 -13.53 -7.83 13.16
CA ALA A 102 -14.93 -7.49 13.42
C ALA A 102 -15.21 -6.07 12.91
N GLN A 103 -16.32 -5.89 12.19
CA GLN A 103 -16.71 -4.60 11.64
C GLN A 103 -17.78 -3.92 12.49
N GLU A 104 -17.45 -2.75 13.03
CA GLU A 104 -18.33 -1.88 13.81
C GLU A 104 -18.24 -0.42 13.30
N PRO A 105 -19.36 0.22 12.89
CA PRO A 105 -20.71 -0.35 12.80
C PRO A 105 -20.81 -1.46 11.74
N GLN A 106 -21.84 -2.30 11.86
CA GLN A 106 -22.13 -3.31 10.85
C GLN A 106 -22.33 -2.62 9.48
N PRO A 107 -21.66 -3.08 8.41
CA PRO A 107 -21.86 -2.53 7.07
C PRO A 107 -23.29 -2.66 6.57
N LEU A 108 -23.66 -1.91 5.52
CA LEU A 108 -24.94 -2.11 4.83
C LEU A 108 -25.05 -3.52 4.23
N PRO A 109 -26.27 -4.06 4.02
CA PRO A 109 -26.48 -5.46 3.64
C PRO A 109 -25.66 -5.95 2.43
N TYR A 110 -25.44 -5.11 1.43
CA TYR A 110 -24.67 -5.50 0.23
C TYR A 110 -23.17 -5.75 0.48
N LEU A 111 -22.66 -5.36 1.65
CA LEU A 111 -21.28 -5.60 2.11
C LEU A 111 -21.21 -6.58 3.29
N GLN A 112 -22.32 -7.23 3.66
CA GLN A 112 -22.37 -8.24 4.72
C GLN A 112 -22.17 -9.65 4.14
N GLY A 113 -21.33 -10.46 4.77
CA GLY A 113 -21.03 -11.82 4.32
C GLY A 113 -20.62 -12.75 5.46
N THR A 114 -20.73 -14.06 5.24
CA THR A 114 -20.49 -15.09 6.24
C THR A 114 -19.03 -15.56 6.21
N SER A 115 -18.13 -14.73 6.72
CA SER A 115 -16.80 -15.09 7.24
C SER A 115 -15.95 -16.04 6.36
N TYR A 116 -15.17 -15.46 5.44
CA TYR A 116 -13.71 -15.60 5.31
C TYR A 116 -13.25 -14.78 4.08
N HIS A 117 -13.03 -13.46 4.22
CA HIS A 117 -12.64 -12.61 3.08
C HIS A 117 -11.25 -11.99 3.23
N HIS A 118 -10.41 -12.55 4.10
CA HIS A 118 -9.05 -12.09 4.29
C HIS A 118 -8.06 -13.23 4.11
N PHE A 119 -6.83 -12.85 3.79
CA PHE A 119 -5.72 -13.77 3.64
C PHE A 119 -4.63 -13.42 4.65
N ASP A 120 -4.09 -14.45 5.27
CA ASP A 120 -2.95 -14.33 6.15
C ASP A 120 -1.65 -14.27 5.34
N ILE A 121 -1.37 -13.08 4.81
CA ILE A 121 -0.12 -12.77 4.11
C ILE A 121 0.73 -11.94 5.05
N GLN A 122 1.92 -12.45 5.39
CA GLN A 122 2.95 -11.73 6.13
C GLN A 122 3.62 -10.75 5.17
N LEU A 123 3.86 -9.52 5.64
CA LEU A 123 4.40 -8.42 4.84
C LEU A 123 5.54 -7.75 5.59
N GLU A 124 6.62 -7.45 4.87
CA GLU A 124 7.80 -6.78 5.40
C GLU A 124 8.16 -5.55 4.56
N VAL A 125 8.60 -4.51 5.25
CA VAL A 125 9.29 -3.37 4.63
C VAL A 125 10.72 -3.34 5.08
N LEU A 126 11.64 -3.30 4.12
CA LEU A 126 13.06 -3.12 4.36
C LEU A 126 13.55 -1.81 3.74
N ILE A 127 14.52 -1.18 4.44
CA ILE A 127 15.25 -0.01 3.95
C ILE A 127 16.73 -0.34 3.86
N GLN A 128 17.33 0.02 2.73
CA GLN A 128 18.78 0.11 2.60
C GLN A 128 19.16 1.58 2.39
N PRO A 129 19.78 2.24 3.39
CA PRO A 129 20.20 3.62 3.26
C PRO A 129 21.23 3.82 2.14
N ALA A 130 21.23 5.00 1.53
CA ALA A 130 22.22 5.35 0.50
C ALA A 130 23.67 5.09 0.97
N GLY A 131 24.43 4.32 0.19
CA GLY A 131 25.82 3.99 0.50
C GLY A 131 26.02 3.01 1.66
N ALA A 132 24.95 2.44 2.22
CA ALA A 132 25.05 1.41 3.25
C ALA A 132 25.73 0.15 2.71
N THR A 133 26.77 -0.31 3.40
CA THR A 133 27.50 -1.56 3.11
C THR A 133 26.89 -2.77 3.84
N VAL A 134 25.92 -2.53 4.72
CA VAL A 134 25.20 -3.55 5.47
C VAL A 134 23.94 -3.99 4.72
N ALA A 135 23.44 -5.17 5.04
CA ALA A 135 22.20 -5.70 4.47
C ALA A 135 21.00 -4.77 4.75
N PRO A 136 19.96 -4.78 3.89
CA PRO A 136 18.72 -4.05 4.13
C PRO A 136 18.11 -4.37 5.51
N LEU A 137 17.58 -3.34 6.15
CA LEU A 137 17.05 -3.40 7.52
C LEU A 137 15.53 -3.51 7.47
N VAL A 138 14.96 -4.49 8.16
CA VAL A 138 13.50 -4.57 8.34
C VAL A 138 13.08 -3.43 9.28
N ILE A 139 12.18 -2.57 8.79
CA ILE A 139 11.61 -1.45 9.56
C ILE A 139 10.12 -1.67 9.88
N SER A 140 9.47 -2.62 9.21
CA SER A 140 8.10 -3.02 9.50
C SER A 140 7.86 -4.48 9.18
N HIS A 141 7.09 -5.14 10.05
CA HIS A 141 6.54 -6.46 9.82
C HIS A 141 5.06 -6.44 10.21
N THR A 142 4.18 -6.70 9.26
CA THR A 142 2.72 -6.68 9.43
C THR A 142 2.07 -7.83 8.67
N SER A 143 0.74 -7.83 8.60
CA SER A 143 0.00 -8.80 7.83
C SER A 143 -1.23 -8.18 7.16
N MET A 144 -1.49 -8.61 5.92
CA MET A 144 -2.69 -8.23 5.16
C MET A 144 -3.99 -8.56 5.91
N ARG A 145 -3.96 -9.53 6.85
CA ARG A 145 -5.11 -9.89 7.69
C ARG A 145 -5.69 -8.72 8.50
N HIS A 146 -4.91 -7.65 8.67
CA HIS A 146 -5.31 -6.46 9.43
C HIS A 146 -6.17 -5.48 8.62
N LEU A 147 -6.30 -5.65 7.30
CA LEU A 147 -7.22 -4.86 6.50
C LEU A 147 -8.63 -4.94 7.09
N TYR A 148 -9.28 -3.79 7.24
CA TYR A 148 -10.64 -3.72 7.79
C TYR A 148 -11.70 -4.06 6.74
N TRP A 149 -11.42 -3.72 5.48
CA TRP A 149 -12.25 -4.04 4.33
C TRP A 149 -11.54 -5.10 3.49
N SER A 150 -12.26 -6.19 3.21
CA SER A 150 -11.77 -7.23 2.31
C SER A 150 -11.74 -6.77 0.85
N MET A 151 -10.95 -7.46 0.02
CA MET A 151 -10.93 -7.24 -1.43
C MET A 151 -12.29 -7.47 -2.07
N ALA A 152 -13.03 -8.48 -1.60
CA ALA A 152 -14.40 -8.75 -2.04
C ALA A 152 -15.30 -7.53 -1.79
N GLN A 153 -15.23 -6.94 -0.59
CA GLN A 153 -15.97 -5.73 -0.26
C GLN A 153 -15.51 -4.52 -1.07
N GLN A 154 -14.20 -4.35 -1.27
CA GLN A 154 -13.64 -3.27 -2.10
C GLN A 154 -14.20 -3.34 -3.53
N LEU A 155 -14.13 -4.51 -4.18
CA LEU A 155 -14.63 -4.71 -5.55
C LEU A 155 -16.16 -4.56 -5.63
N THR A 156 -16.90 -5.16 -4.69
CA THR A 156 -18.36 -5.00 -4.62
C THR A 156 -18.76 -3.54 -4.44
N HIS A 157 -18.06 -2.80 -3.58
CA HIS A 157 -18.32 -1.38 -3.40
C HIS A 157 -17.99 -0.58 -4.67
N HIS A 158 -16.85 -0.86 -5.31
CA HIS A 158 -16.44 -0.21 -6.55
C HIS A 158 -17.48 -0.38 -7.66
N ALA A 159 -17.99 -1.60 -7.86
CA ALA A 159 -18.99 -1.89 -8.89
C ALA A 159 -20.43 -1.48 -8.49
N SER A 160 -20.68 -1.08 -7.24
CA SER A 160 -22.05 -0.84 -6.73
C SER A 160 -22.79 0.30 -7.42
N ASN A 161 -22.07 1.24 -8.03
CA ASN A 161 -22.63 2.35 -8.82
C ASN A 161 -22.70 2.03 -10.33
N GLY A 162 -22.39 0.80 -10.74
CA GLY A 162 -22.33 0.40 -12.14
C GLY A 162 -21.02 0.72 -12.85
N CYS A 163 -19.94 1.07 -12.13
CA CYS A 163 -18.61 1.18 -12.70
C CYS A 163 -18.19 -0.18 -13.30
N PRO A 164 -17.83 -0.24 -14.60
CA PRO A 164 -17.38 -1.49 -15.22
C PRO A 164 -16.01 -1.87 -14.66
N LEU A 165 -15.77 -3.18 -14.59
CA LEU A 165 -14.45 -3.76 -14.33
C LEU A 165 -13.86 -4.22 -15.66
N GLU A 166 -12.58 -4.05 -15.85
CA GLU A 166 -11.83 -4.54 -17.00
C GLU A 166 -10.74 -5.53 -16.57
N ALA A 167 -10.44 -6.51 -17.43
CA ALA A 167 -9.37 -7.45 -17.14
C ALA A 167 -8.01 -6.70 -17.10
N GLY A 168 -7.28 -6.89 -16.01
CA GLY A 168 -6.03 -6.15 -15.74
C GLY A 168 -6.20 -4.91 -14.88
N ASP A 169 -7.43 -4.50 -14.53
CA ASP A 169 -7.64 -3.46 -13.52
C ASP A 169 -6.95 -3.86 -12.22
N LEU A 170 -6.29 -2.88 -11.59
CA LEU A 170 -5.49 -3.06 -10.39
C LEU A 170 -6.06 -2.22 -9.26
N TYR A 171 -6.46 -2.87 -8.19
CA TYR A 171 -7.04 -2.22 -7.02
C TYR A 171 -6.15 -2.44 -5.81
N ALA A 172 -5.52 -1.36 -5.35
CA ALA A 172 -4.63 -1.37 -4.20
C ALA A 172 -5.44 -1.30 -2.88
N SER A 173 -4.89 -1.90 -1.83
CA SER A 173 -5.59 -2.12 -0.57
C SER A 173 -5.78 -0.85 0.27
N GLY A 174 -5.02 0.20 -0.02
CA GLY A 174 -4.65 1.21 0.95
C GLY A 174 -3.51 0.71 1.85
N THR A 175 -2.78 1.65 2.45
CA THR A 175 -1.64 1.38 3.32
C THR A 175 -1.99 0.38 4.43
N ILE A 176 -1.22 -0.71 4.52
CA ILE A 176 -1.44 -1.81 5.46
C ILE A 176 -0.63 -1.56 6.74
N SER A 177 -1.34 -1.18 7.80
CA SER A 177 -0.79 -1.01 9.15
C SER A 177 -1.43 -1.99 10.14
N GLY A 178 -0.58 -2.66 10.92
CA GLY A 178 -0.98 -3.51 12.02
C GLY A 178 -1.12 -2.74 13.35
N PRO A 179 -1.52 -3.42 14.43
CA PRO A 179 -1.85 -2.78 15.71
C PRO A 179 -0.63 -2.32 16.53
N THR A 180 0.59 -2.64 16.10
CA THR A 180 1.83 -2.33 16.84
C THR A 180 2.68 -1.31 16.10
N SER A 181 3.56 -0.60 16.82
CA SER A 181 4.48 0.38 16.22
C SER A 181 5.44 -0.23 15.19
N GLY A 182 5.83 -1.50 15.36
CA GLY A 182 6.68 -2.24 14.41
C GLY A 182 5.93 -2.81 13.20
N SER A 183 4.65 -2.50 13.04
CA SER A 183 3.77 -3.04 11.98
C SER A 183 3.10 -1.96 11.12
N LEU A 184 3.57 -0.72 11.20
CA LEU A 184 3.01 0.42 10.45
C LEU A 184 3.43 0.36 8.97
N GLY A 185 2.62 0.91 8.08
CA GLY A 185 2.77 0.76 6.63
C GLY A 185 3.44 1.93 5.91
N SER A 186 3.84 2.99 6.63
CA SER A 186 4.51 4.17 6.07
C SER A 186 5.46 4.85 7.06
N LEU A 187 6.44 5.62 6.57
CA LEU A 187 7.29 6.44 7.45
C LEU A 187 6.48 7.56 8.12
N LEU A 188 5.45 8.08 7.46
CA LEU A 188 4.54 9.06 8.04
C LEU A 188 4.00 8.59 9.40
N GLU A 189 3.52 7.34 9.46
CA GLU A 189 3.01 6.74 10.69
C GLU A 189 4.14 6.42 11.68
N MET A 190 5.18 5.74 11.21
CA MET A 190 6.29 5.28 12.06
C MET A 190 7.00 6.41 12.78
N THR A 191 7.17 7.54 12.10
CA THR A 191 7.98 8.66 12.59
C THR A 191 7.14 9.81 13.14
N GLN A 192 5.82 9.65 13.22
CA GLN A 192 4.88 10.72 13.57
C GLN A 192 5.15 11.98 12.74
N ARG A 193 5.12 11.80 11.42
CA ARG A 193 5.45 12.85 10.43
C ARG A 193 6.84 13.45 10.63
N GLY A 194 7.84 12.60 10.85
CA GLY A 194 9.24 12.98 11.00
C GLY A 194 9.61 13.62 12.35
N THR A 195 8.67 13.76 13.30
CA THR A 195 8.95 14.32 14.63
C THR A 195 9.67 13.34 15.54
N GLN A 196 9.57 12.03 15.26
CA GLN A 196 10.26 10.94 15.94
C GLN A 196 10.97 10.05 14.91
N PRO A 197 12.14 10.44 14.37
CA PRO A 197 12.85 9.65 13.38
C PRO A 197 13.20 8.23 13.88
N LEU A 198 13.23 7.26 12.97
CA LEU A 198 13.70 5.92 13.27
C LEU A 198 15.22 5.92 13.43
N ALA A 199 15.72 5.38 14.54
CA ALA A 199 17.13 5.14 14.73
C ALA A 199 17.56 3.90 13.93
N LEU A 200 18.48 4.09 12.98
CA LEU A 200 19.12 3.04 12.20
C LEU A 200 20.57 2.85 12.69
N PRO A 201 21.23 1.72 12.37
CA PRO A 201 22.64 1.49 12.68
C PRO A 201 23.56 2.61 12.19
N GLY A 202 24.62 2.89 12.94
CA GLY A 202 25.63 3.90 12.57
C GLY A 202 25.18 5.34 12.79
N ASP A 203 24.38 5.60 13.83
CA ASP A 203 23.82 6.91 14.20
C ASP A 203 22.90 7.56 13.15
N LEU A 204 22.50 6.78 12.14
CA LEU A 204 21.58 7.23 11.10
C LEU A 204 20.16 7.41 11.67
N GLN A 205 19.51 8.50 11.31
CA GLN A 205 18.13 8.81 11.67
C GLN A 205 17.29 8.90 10.41
N LEU A 206 16.20 8.14 10.30
CA LEU A 206 15.30 8.13 9.15
C LEU A 206 13.95 8.76 9.52
N GLY A 207 13.69 9.96 9.01
CA GLY A 207 12.39 10.62 9.13
C GLY A 207 11.49 10.36 7.91
N PHE A 208 12.01 10.70 6.74
CA PHE A 208 11.46 10.41 5.42
C PHE A 208 12.60 9.91 4.52
N LEU A 209 12.25 9.37 3.36
CA LEU A 209 13.23 8.83 2.41
C LEU A 209 14.14 9.92 1.85
N ARG A 210 15.40 9.55 1.61
CA ARG A 210 16.42 10.40 1.00
C ARG A 210 16.85 9.86 -0.34
N ASP A 211 17.49 10.71 -1.14
CA ASP A 211 18.13 10.31 -2.39
C ASP A 211 19.11 9.15 -2.14
N GLY A 212 18.97 8.08 -2.93
CA GLY A 212 19.78 6.87 -2.85
C GLY A 212 19.26 5.81 -1.88
N ASP A 213 18.27 6.11 -1.03
CA ASP A 213 17.64 5.10 -0.19
C ASP A 213 16.87 4.10 -1.06
N THR A 214 16.94 2.81 -0.70
CA THR A 214 16.19 1.75 -1.37
C THR A 214 15.12 1.19 -0.45
N VAL A 215 13.88 1.15 -0.94
CA VAL A 215 12.75 0.50 -0.26
C VAL A 215 12.51 -0.86 -0.90
N ILE A 216 12.35 -1.89 -0.07
CA ILE A 216 12.05 -3.25 -0.51
C ILE A 216 10.80 -3.72 0.23
N LEU A 217 9.75 -4.08 -0.51
CA LEU A 217 8.59 -4.77 0.04
C LEU A 217 8.70 -6.27 -0.24
N ARG A 218 8.37 -7.09 0.75
CA ARG A 218 8.32 -8.56 0.63
C ARG A 218 7.02 -9.07 1.22
N GLY A 219 6.56 -10.21 0.71
CA GLY A 219 5.40 -10.86 1.28
C GLY A 219 5.35 -12.36 1.04
N TYR A 220 4.78 -13.08 1.99
CA TYR A 220 4.53 -14.50 1.88
C TYR A 220 3.35 -14.93 2.74
N ALA A 221 2.63 -15.95 2.31
CA ALA A 221 1.66 -16.66 3.13
C ALA A 221 2.28 -17.99 3.61
N GLU A 222 2.08 -18.36 4.87
CA GLU A 222 2.65 -19.61 5.42
C GLU A 222 1.69 -20.29 6.40
N LYS A 223 1.55 -21.61 6.23
CA LYS A 223 0.70 -22.45 7.08
C LYS A 223 1.13 -23.91 6.93
N ASN A 224 1.27 -24.62 8.05
CA ASN A 224 1.59 -26.05 8.09
C ASN A 224 2.84 -26.43 7.25
N GLY A 225 3.88 -25.58 7.25
CA GLY A 225 5.13 -25.82 6.52
C GLY A 225 5.07 -25.56 5.00
N VAL A 226 3.93 -25.10 4.48
CA VAL A 226 3.80 -24.62 3.09
C VAL A 226 3.93 -23.11 3.07
N ARG A 227 4.79 -22.58 2.19
CA ARG A 227 4.98 -21.13 1.98
C ARG A 227 4.73 -20.77 0.51
N ILE A 228 3.89 -19.75 0.30
CA ILE A 228 3.67 -19.12 -1.01
C ILE A 228 4.17 -17.68 -0.93
N GLY A 229 5.22 -17.36 -1.68
CA GLY A 229 5.81 -16.02 -1.72
C GLY A 229 5.19 -15.16 -2.81
N LEU A 230 5.02 -13.86 -2.53
CA LEU A 230 4.68 -12.83 -3.51
C LEU A 230 5.92 -12.23 -4.19
N GLY A 231 7.11 -12.75 -3.85
CA GLY A 231 8.39 -12.21 -4.30
C GLY A 231 8.76 -10.92 -3.56
N GLU A 232 9.42 -10.01 -4.28
CA GLU A 232 9.77 -8.70 -3.77
C GLU A 232 9.54 -7.61 -4.82
N VAL A 233 9.32 -6.39 -4.35
CA VAL A 233 9.42 -5.16 -5.18
C VAL A 233 10.42 -4.23 -4.51
N SER A 234 11.44 -3.83 -5.26
CA SER A 234 12.56 -3.02 -4.78
C SER A 234 12.70 -1.78 -5.65
N SER A 235 12.84 -0.61 -5.04
CA SER A 235 13.13 0.61 -5.80
C SER A 235 14.02 1.57 -5.02
N THR A 236 14.96 2.18 -5.73
CA THR A 236 15.89 3.17 -5.19
C THR A 236 15.42 4.58 -5.57
N VAL A 237 15.37 5.46 -4.58
CA VAL A 237 15.05 6.87 -4.77
C VAL A 237 16.19 7.55 -5.52
N LEU A 238 15.87 8.24 -6.61
CA LEU A 238 16.81 9.08 -7.34
C LEU A 238 16.63 10.56 -6.96
N PRO A 239 17.69 11.37 -7.04
CA PRO A 239 17.57 12.81 -6.89
C PRO A 239 16.51 13.39 -7.82
N ALA A 240 15.77 14.37 -7.30
CA ALA A 240 14.85 15.14 -8.13
C ALA A 240 15.58 15.80 -9.31
N ALA A 241 14.94 15.83 -10.47
CA ALA A 241 15.48 16.53 -11.63
C ALA A 241 15.69 18.03 -11.29
N THR A 242 16.82 18.59 -11.72
CA THR A 242 17.09 20.02 -11.62
C THR A 242 16.05 20.79 -12.42
N THR A 243 15.33 21.70 -11.77
CA THR A 243 14.46 22.66 -12.44
C THR A 243 15.31 23.83 -12.90
N GLU A 244 15.39 24.05 -14.22
CA GLU A 244 15.92 25.30 -14.79
C GLU A 244 15.00 26.49 -14.45
#